data_AF-A0A7Z9WCU8-F1
#
_entry.id   AF-A0A7Z9WCU8-F1
#
_cell.length_a   1.000
_cell.length_b   1.000
_cell.length_c   1.000
_cell.angle_alpha   90.00
_cell.angle_beta   90.00
_cell.angle_gamma   90.00
#
_symmetry.space_group_name_H-M   'P 1'
#
loop_
_entity.id
_entity.type
_entity.pdbx_description
1 polymer ?
#
loop_
_entity_poly.entity_id
_entity_poly.type
_entity_poly.pdbx_seq_one_letter_code
_entity_poly.pdbx_strand_id
1 'polypeptide(L)'
;MVNSPGYQAQKKKRRRVNLLPWLGIILFLGLLFAGWRVWIGVHNPSPQLRFLLLSVNGQPHKLVPGEETLLKPEDLLKLLKLSTNVPFNIGIRLYSKGVDINALWYEELSVRQLLGPDLIFQNPLVIVEVKHFNRHVATVKWKVQTGAEDWLEKTGRIIDPNKRIALLERALKLFPENAALCKRLAKEYISQKRWYKAIKLLEELAKETPEEETLYILLDLYKKVGDKGRSIATLKRLLNMAPHDLGLRWQLAESLEKADRISEAVQHYEVILSKTPEKERLDLYQHLGYLYTKVKDYKKALSYYLKALKLAPKDPGIYETLAVLYDRMGKRQKADHFFEKAIDLKGEDHKGRLKLALRLIERKRYKEAKAHLHKILAKQASMKALLLMVDVAEKLGDKKELKATYRKILKLNPKKWVILFNLAALEYEDGNLKKARLLLEQYLKARPKDKDAHLLLFDVYKGLGQKAKAYREAITCLSFDPGNLHLNTYVFQYLKETKNYTRMAAILKEAIKVNPKEVILREYLLFAYIQMGKEKETMDVMKDILKMKPNNPRLWLSLGKLQEKKGLYKEAMASYKRVLDFWPENDEAGEGYLRVRLKVVQGGE
;
A
#
# COMPACT_ATOMS: atom_id res chain seq x y z
N MET A 1 73.81 -49.96 -56.77
CA MET A 1 74.06 -50.71 -58.02
C MET A 1 73.42 -49.94 -59.16
N VAL A 2 74.26 -49.36 -60.06
CA VAL A 2 74.30 -49.74 -61.50
C VAL A 2 73.11 -49.08 -62.25
N ASN A 3 73.22 -48.10 -63.15
CA ASN A 3 74.20 -47.92 -64.22
C ASN A 3 74.11 -46.49 -64.80
N SER A 4 75.27 -45.92 -65.13
CA SER A 4 75.42 -44.97 -66.25
C SER A 4 75.40 -45.74 -67.57
N PRO A 5 74.98 -45.10 -68.67
CA PRO A 5 75.75 -45.18 -69.92
C PRO A 5 76.03 -43.74 -70.40
N GLY A 6 77.24 -43.37 -70.82
CA GLY A 6 78.04 -44.06 -71.83
C GLY A 6 78.04 -43.19 -73.09
N TYR A 7 79.09 -42.38 -73.22
CA TYR A 7 79.44 -41.47 -74.31
C TYR A 7 79.25 -42.04 -75.73
N GLN A 8 78.77 -41.22 -76.68
CA GLN A 8 79.27 -41.26 -78.07
C GLN A 8 79.31 -39.85 -78.69
N ALA A 9 80.53 -39.37 -78.94
CA ALA A 9 80.78 -38.20 -79.77
C ALA A 9 80.62 -38.56 -81.26
N GLN A 10 79.61 -38.00 -81.92
CA GLN A 10 79.50 -38.03 -83.38
C GLN A 10 79.88 -36.66 -83.98
N LYS A 11 81.06 -36.60 -84.61
CA LYS A 11 81.38 -35.56 -85.60
C LYS A 11 80.44 -35.73 -86.80
N LYS A 12 79.63 -34.73 -87.15
CA LYS A 12 79.08 -34.59 -88.52
C LYS A 12 78.62 -33.17 -88.88
N LYS A 13 79.39 -32.58 -89.80
CA LYS A 13 79.05 -31.66 -90.91
C LYS A 13 78.22 -30.39 -90.61
N ARG A 14 78.90 -29.23 -90.67
CA ARG A 14 78.30 -27.91 -90.93
C ARG A 14 77.49 -27.95 -92.24
N ARG A 15 76.16 -27.95 -92.15
CA ARG A 15 75.27 -27.69 -93.29
C ARG A 15 75.19 -26.17 -93.49
N ARG A 16 75.69 -25.67 -94.64
CA ARG A 16 75.37 -24.34 -95.14
C ARG A 16 73.86 -24.30 -95.40
N VAL A 17 73.13 -23.48 -94.65
CA VAL A 17 71.71 -23.22 -94.89
C VAL A 17 71.63 -22.30 -96.10
N ASN A 18 71.09 -22.78 -97.22
CA ASN A 18 70.78 -21.93 -98.38
C ASN A 18 69.67 -20.96 -97.96
N LEU A 19 70.01 -19.66 -97.83
CA LEU A 19 69.10 -18.57 -97.44
C LEU A 19 68.27 -18.02 -98.61
N LEU A 20 68.53 -18.45 -99.85
CA LEU A 20 67.83 -18.03 -101.07
C LEU A 20 66.30 -18.32 -101.08
N PRO A 21 65.80 -19.49 -100.64
CA PRO A 21 64.36 -19.71 -100.52
C PRO A 21 63.72 -18.81 -99.45
N TRP A 22 64.46 -18.48 -98.39
CA TRP A 22 63.98 -17.62 -97.30
C TRP A 22 63.87 -16.15 -97.73
N LEU A 23 64.81 -15.65 -98.54
CA LEU A 23 64.73 -14.31 -99.15
C LEU A 23 63.52 -14.19 -100.08
N GLY A 24 63.22 -15.21 -100.89
CA GLY A 24 62.02 -15.24 -101.73
C GLY A 24 60.72 -15.24 -100.92
N ILE A 25 60.67 -16.01 -99.83
CA ILE A 25 59.51 -16.05 -98.92
C ILE A 25 59.32 -14.71 -98.20
N ILE A 26 60.40 -14.05 -97.74
CA ILE A 26 60.33 -12.75 -97.08
C ILE A 26 59.88 -11.65 -98.05
N LEU A 27 60.35 -11.66 -99.30
CA LEU A 27 59.97 -10.69 -100.33
C LEU A 27 58.52 -10.91 -100.79
N PHE A 28 58.07 -12.16 -100.89
CA PHE A 28 56.68 -12.52 -101.17
C PHE A 28 55.75 -12.14 -100.01
N LEU A 29 56.13 -12.40 -98.75
CA LEU A 29 55.41 -11.95 -97.56
C LEU A 29 55.41 -10.42 -97.45
N GLY A 30 56.49 -9.74 -97.85
CA GLY A 30 56.58 -8.28 -97.90
C GLY A 30 55.68 -7.65 -98.96
N LEU A 31 55.60 -8.26 -100.16
CA LEU A 31 54.67 -7.85 -101.22
C LEU A 31 53.21 -8.14 -100.86
N LEU A 32 52.93 -9.29 -100.24
CA LEU A 32 51.61 -9.58 -99.66
C LEU A 32 51.26 -8.58 -98.57
N PHE A 33 52.21 -8.20 -97.70
CA PHE A 33 51.99 -7.22 -96.64
C PHE A 33 51.78 -5.80 -97.20
N ALA A 34 52.51 -5.41 -98.25
CA ALA A 34 52.34 -4.13 -98.93
C ALA A 34 51.00 -4.06 -99.70
N GLY A 35 50.65 -5.12 -100.43
CA GLY A 35 49.36 -5.26 -101.11
C GLY A 35 48.20 -5.30 -100.13
N TRP A 36 48.33 -6.01 -99.01
CA TRP A 36 47.39 -6.00 -97.89
C TRP A 36 47.24 -4.60 -97.30
N ARG A 37 48.35 -3.85 -97.12
CA ARG A 37 48.31 -2.49 -96.57
C ARG A 37 47.59 -1.50 -97.50
N VAL A 38 47.83 -1.60 -98.81
CA VAL A 38 47.17 -0.79 -99.83
C VAL A 38 45.68 -1.16 -99.94
N TRP A 39 45.36 -2.46 -99.87
CA TRP A 39 43.97 -2.95 -99.86
C TRP A 39 43.18 -2.48 -98.63
N ILE A 40 43.79 -2.49 -97.44
CA ILE A 40 43.22 -1.89 -96.21
C ILE A 40 43.03 -0.37 -96.36
N GLY A 41 43.91 0.32 -97.07
CA GLY A 41 43.82 1.77 -97.25
C GLY A 41 42.69 2.22 -98.20
N VAL A 42 42.31 1.39 -99.17
CA VAL A 42 41.39 1.77 -100.27
C VAL A 42 39.97 1.20 -100.09
N HIS A 43 39.79 0.06 -99.40
CA HIS A 43 38.50 -0.66 -99.33
C HIS A 43 37.87 -0.77 -97.94
N ASN A 44 38.39 -0.08 -96.93
CA ASN A 44 37.89 -0.27 -95.56
C ASN A 44 36.73 0.70 -95.27
N PRO A 45 35.46 0.24 -95.21
CA PRO A 45 34.38 1.08 -94.69
C PRO A 45 34.75 1.56 -93.28
N SER A 46 34.20 2.72 -92.86
CA SER A 46 34.35 3.20 -91.49
C SER A 46 34.18 2.03 -90.51
N PRO A 47 35.10 1.83 -89.55
CA PRO A 47 35.00 0.73 -88.61
C PRO A 47 33.63 0.72 -87.95
N GLN A 48 33.00 -0.44 -87.87
CA GLN A 48 31.69 -0.66 -87.28
C GLN A 48 31.71 -1.94 -86.44
N LEU A 49 31.17 -1.83 -85.23
CA LEU A 49 30.90 -2.97 -84.36
C LEU A 49 29.65 -3.69 -84.89
N ARG A 50 29.76 -5.01 -85.13
CA ARG A 50 28.60 -5.86 -85.44
C ARG A 50 27.89 -6.28 -84.16
N PHE A 51 28.66 -6.82 -83.21
CA PHE A 51 28.19 -7.14 -81.87
C PHE A 51 29.35 -7.41 -80.91
N LEU A 52 29.06 -7.26 -79.61
CA LEU A 52 29.87 -7.72 -78.49
C LEU A 52 29.10 -8.83 -77.77
N LEU A 53 29.67 -10.03 -77.67
CA LEU A 53 29.06 -11.16 -76.98
C LEU A 53 29.57 -11.22 -75.54
N LEU A 54 28.69 -10.90 -74.60
CA LEU A 54 28.95 -10.88 -73.15
C LEU A 54 28.21 -12.04 -72.49
N SER A 55 28.91 -12.93 -71.81
CA SER A 55 28.30 -13.87 -70.87
C SER A 55 27.86 -13.13 -69.61
N VAL A 56 26.59 -13.28 -69.23
CA VAL A 56 26.04 -12.83 -67.94
C VAL A 56 25.53 -14.07 -67.23
N ASN A 57 26.14 -14.45 -66.10
CA ASN A 57 25.82 -15.67 -65.34
C ASN A 57 25.84 -16.94 -66.21
N GLY A 58 26.85 -17.06 -67.07
CA GLY A 58 27.00 -18.19 -68.01
C GLY A 58 26.08 -18.13 -69.25
N GLN A 59 25.17 -17.16 -69.35
CA GLN A 59 24.28 -17.01 -70.51
C GLN A 59 24.82 -15.95 -71.50
N PRO A 60 25.01 -16.29 -72.79
CA PRO A 60 25.55 -15.35 -73.78
C PRO A 60 24.52 -14.31 -74.22
N HIS A 61 24.85 -13.04 -74.01
CA HIS A 61 24.07 -11.87 -74.42
C HIS A 61 24.79 -11.15 -75.55
N LYS A 62 24.10 -10.98 -76.69
CA LYS A 62 24.65 -10.33 -77.88
C LYS A 62 24.29 -8.85 -77.85
N LEU A 63 25.29 -8.01 -77.59
CA LEU A 63 25.14 -6.56 -77.45
C LEU A 63 25.47 -5.85 -78.76
N VAL A 64 24.56 -5.02 -79.25
CA VAL A 64 24.74 -4.22 -80.48
C VAL A 64 25.13 -2.76 -80.14
N PRO A 65 25.66 -1.98 -81.11
CA PRO A 65 26.02 -0.58 -80.86
C PRO A 65 24.87 0.24 -80.28
N GLY A 66 25.11 0.93 -79.17
CA GLY A 66 24.15 1.79 -78.49
C GLY A 66 23.24 1.08 -77.49
N GLU A 67 23.25 -0.26 -77.44
CA GLU A 67 22.39 -1.04 -76.54
C GLU A 67 22.75 -0.83 -75.06
N GLU A 68 21.72 -0.80 -74.22
CA GLU A 68 21.83 -0.70 -72.77
C GLU A 68 21.46 -2.04 -72.12
N THR A 69 22.40 -2.61 -71.37
CA THR A 69 22.20 -3.87 -70.63
C THR A 69 22.05 -3.56 -69.15
N LEU A 70 21.01 -4.11 -68.54
CA LEU A 70 20.81 -4.04 -67.09
C LEU A 70 21.59 -5.15 -66.41
N LEU A 71 22.43 -4.78 -65.44
CA LEU A 71 23.26 -5.72 -64.68
C LEU A 71 23.03 -5.55 -63.18
N LYS A 72 23.09 -6.65 -62.44
CA LYS A 72 23.07 -6.69 -60.97
C LYS A 72 24.49 -6.80 -60.42
N PRO A 73 24.76 -6.35 -59.18
CA PRO A 73 26.10 -6.40 -58.58
C PRO A 73 26.74 -7.80 -58.55
N GLU A 74 25.94 -8.85 -58.38
CA GLU A 74 26.42 -10.23 -58.33
C GLU A 74 26.50 -10.93 -59.69
N ASP A 75 26.06 -10.26 -60.78
CA ASP A 75 26.12 -10.87 -62.10
C ASP A 75 27.58 -11.11 -62.51
N LEU A 76 27.87 -12.36 -62.86
CA LEU A 76 29.17 -12.80 -63.37
C LEU A 76 29.30 -12.46 -64.84
N LEU A 77 30.30 -11.66 -65.18
CA LEU A 77 30.53 -11.18 -66.53
C LEU A 77 31.75 -11.85 -67.14
N LYS A 78 31.64 -12.26 -68.41
CA LYS A 78 32.79 -12.71 -69.21
C LYS A 78 32.62 -12.34 -70.68
N LEU A 79 33.62 -11.74 -71.30
CA LEU A 79 33.60 -11.44 -72.72
C LEU A 79 33.93 -12.69 -73.53
N LEU A 80 33.01 -13.09 -74.40
CA LEU A 80 33.13 -14.30 -75.21
C LEU A 80 33.66 -14.00 -76.61
N LYS A 81 33.15 -12.94 -77.24
CA LYS A 81 33.50 -12.63 -78.64
C LYS A 81 33.24 -11.17 -78.97
N LEU A 82 34.11 -10.58 -79.78
CA LEU A 82 33.94 -9.26 -80.36
C LEU A 82 33.93 -9.41 -81.88
N SER A 83 32.91 -8.86 -82.55
CA SER A 83 32.80 -8.92 -84.01
C SER A 83 32.69 -7.53 -84.59
N THR A 84 33.63 -7.17 -85.48
CA THR A 84 33.62 -5.91 -86.23
C THR A 84 33.69 -6.18 -87.73
N ASN A 85 33.50 -5.16 -88.56
CA ASN A 85 33.80 -5.20 -89.99
C ASN A 85 35.31 -5.06 -90.31
N VAL A 86 36.18 -4.89 -89.30
CA VAL A 86 37.64 -4.78 -89.44
C VAL A 86 38.25 -6.18 -89.52
N PRO A 87 39.08 -6.48 -90.54
CA PRO A 87 39.76 -7.77 -90.68
C PRO A 87 40.52 -8.18 -89.42
N PHE A 88 40.22 -9.37 -88.90
CA PHE A 88 40.83 -9.95 -87.69
C PHE A 88 40.73 -9.08 -86.42
N ASN A 89 39.85 -8.06 -86.40
CA ASN A 89 39.76 -7.05 -85.34
C ASN A 89 41.10 -6.36 -85.01
N ILE A 90 42.03 -6.27 -85.98
CA ILE A 90 43.35 -5.67 -85.73
C ILE A 90 43.18 -4.21 -85.29
N GLY A 91 43.84 -3.83 -84.20
CA GLY A 91 43.78 -2.47 -83.65
C GLY A 91 42.47 -2.14 -82.92
N ILE A 92 41.55 -3.11 -82.77
CA ILE A 92 40.34 -2.95 -81.97
C ILE A 92 40.65 -3.21 -80.49
N ARG A 93 40.18 -2.32 -79.60
CA ARG A 93 40.24 -2.50 -78.15
C ARG A 93 38.97 -2.05 -77.48
N LEU A 94 38.67 -2.63 -76.32
CA LEU A 94 37.64 -2.14 -75.42
C LEU A 94 38.25 -1.18 -74.40
N TYR A 95 37.51 -0.12 -74.13
CA TYR A 95 37.91 0.89 -73.16
C TYR A 95 36.69 1.36 -72.38
N SER A 96 36.81 1.41 -71.05
CA SER A 96 35.82 2.05 -70.18
C SER A 96 36.57 2.89 -69.15
N LYS A 97 36.06 4.08 -68.84
CA LYS A 97 36.74 5.00 -67.93
C LYS A 97 36.67 4.45 -66.49
N GLY A 98 37.84 4.17 -65.91
CA GLY A 98 37.95 3.72 -64.52
C GLY A 98 37.54 2.26 -64.27
N VAL A 99 37.33 1.48 -65.34
CA VAL A 99 36.92 0.08 -65.26
C VAL A 99 37.82 -0.75 -66.17
N ASP A 100 38.46 -1.78 -65.62
CA ASP A 100 39.28 -2.70 -66.43
C ASP A 100 38.41 -3.72 -67.16
N ILE A 101 37.81 -3.25 -68.24
CA ILE A 101 36.92 -4.05 -69.09
C ILE A 101 37.64 -5.21 -69.78
N ASN A 102 38.97 -5.12 -69.94
CA ASN A 102 39.74 -6.11 -70.68
C ASN A 102 40.03 -7.36 -69.82
N ALA A 103 39.98 -7.25 -68.49
CA ALA A 103 40.06 -8.39 -67.59
C ALA A 103 38.99 -9.47 -67.91
N LEU A 104 37.80 -9.03 -68.36
CA LEU A 104 36.68 -9.91 -68.71
C LEU A 104 36.94 -10.85 -69.90
N TRP A 105 38.00 -10.62 -70.69
CA TRP A 105 38.41 -11.57 -71.74
C TRP A 105 39.02 -12.85 -71.17
N TYR A 106 39.63 -12.76 -69.98
CA TYR A 106 40.44 -13.82 -69.39
C TYR A 106 39.75 -14.42 -68.17
N GLU A 107 39.09 -13.58 -67.38
CA GLU A 107 38.47 -13.95 -66.10
C GLU A 107 36.96 -13.70 -66.13
N GLU A 108 36.23 -14.50 -65.36
CA GLU A 108 34.81 -14.27 -65.09
C GLU A 108 34.72 -13.50 -63.77
N LEU A 109 34.30 -12.25 -63.83
CA LEU A 109 34.28 -11.33 -62.70
C LEU A 109 32.87 -10.86 -62.41
N SER A 110 32.50 -10.72 -61.13
CA SER A 110 31.23 -10.08 -60.80
C SER A 110 31.27 -8.58 -61.05
N VAL A 111 30.12 -7.97 -61.35
CA VAL A 111 30.00 -6.50 -61.48
C VAL A 111 30.55 -5.78 -60.25
N ARG A 112 30.35 -6.34 -59.05
CA ARG A 112 30.87 -5.82 -57.77
C ARG A 112 32.39 -5.82 -57.73
N GLN A 113 33.05 -6.87 -58.21
CA GLN A 113 34.51 -6.93 -58.31
C GLN A 113 35.04 -5.94 -59.36
N LEU A 114 34.33 -5.81 -60.48
CA LEU A 114 34.72 -4.98 -61.61
C LEU A 114 34.65 -3.47 -61.31
N LEU A 115 33.62 -3.02 -60.60
CA LEU A 115 33.36 -1.59 -60.32
C LEU A 115 33.76 -1.15 -58.90
N GLY A 116 33.99 -2.12 -58.01
CA GLY A 116 34.25 -1.87 -56.60
C GLY A 116 32.99 -1.59 -55.76
N PRO A 117 33.10 -1.69 -54.43
CA PRO A 117 31.95 -1.74 -53.50
C PRO A 117 31.21 -0.41 -53.31
N ASP A 118 31.80 0.72 -53.69
CA ASP A 118 31.17 2.04 -53.52
C ASP A 118 30.53 2.57 -54.80
N LEU A 119 31.15 2.31 -55.95
CA LEU A 119 30.66 2.82 -57.23
C LEU A 119 29.31 2.20 -57.59
N ILE A 120 29.09 0.91 -57.31
CA ILE A 120 27.83 0.21 -57.64
C ILE A 120 26.57 0.84 -57.01
N PHE A 121 26.68 1.48 -55.84
CA PHE A 121 25.56 2.14 -55.15
C PHE A 121 25.31 3.57 -55.62
N GLN A 122 26.10 4.07 -56.58
CA GLN A 122 25.87 5.33 -57.29
C GLN A 122 25.07 5.13 -58.58
N ASN A 123 24.56 3.92 -58.82
CA ASN A 123 23.88 3.50 -60.06
C ASN A 123 24.68 3.88 -61.32
N PRO A 124 25.94 3.41 -61.43
CA PRO A 124 26.84 3.85 -62.48
C PRO A 124 26.37 3.34 -63.84
N LEU A 125 26.44 4.22 -64.84
CA LEU A 125 26.35 3.84 -66.24
C LEU A 125 27.77 3.58 -66.76
N VAL A 126 28.13 2.31 -66.91
CA VAL A 126 29.43 1.90 -67.45
C VAL A 126 29.36 2.01 -68.96
N ILE A 127 30.16 2.91 -69.52
CA ILE A 127 30.22 3.16 -70.96
C ILE A 127 31.42 2.39 -71.53
N VAL A 128 31.14 1.29 -72.23
CA VAL A 128 32.17 0.48 -72.89
C VAL A 128 32.33 0.97 -74.32
N GLU A 129 33.45 1.62 -74.59
CA GLU A 129 33.82 2.12 -75.91
C GLU A 129 34.62 1.06 -76.67
N VAL A 130 34.18 0.76 -77.89
CA VAL A 130 34.98 0.03 -78.88
C VAL A 130 35.80 1.08 -79.64
N LYS A 131 37.12 0.92 -79.63
CA LYS A 131 38.06 1.83 -80.31
C LYS A 131 38.87 1.10 -81.36
N HIS A 132 39.12 1.74 -82.49
CA HIS A 132 40.06 1.30 -83.52
C HIS A 132 41.21 2.30 -83.61
N PHE A 133 42.44 1.89 -83.25
CA PHE A 133 43.61 2.78 -83.19
C PHE A 133 43.32 4.14 -82.51
N ASN A 134 42.67 4.08 -81.34
CA ASN A 134 42.22 5.24 -80.52
C ASN A 134 41.08 6.09 -81.09
N ARG A 135 40.54 5.78 -82.26
CA ARG A 135 39.29 6.40 -82.76
C ARG A 135 38.08 5.64 -82.23
N HIS A 136 37.06 6.38 -81.82
CA HIS A 136 35.77 5.81 -81.39
C HIS A 136 35.08 5.09 -82.56
N VAL A 137 34.51 3.92 -82.28
CA VAL A 137 33.79 3.07 -83.26
C VAL A 137 32.34 2.89 -82.85
N ALA A 138 32.13 2.46 -81.61
CA ALA A 138 30.81 2.18 -81.06
C ALA A 138 30.87 2.23 -79.53
N THR A 139 29.70 2.30 -78.91
CA THR A 139 29.54 2.27 -77.46
C THR A 139 28.50 1.22 -77.09
N VAL A 140 28.75 0.47 -76.03
CA VAL A 140 27.76 -0.38 -75.36
C VAL A 140 27.63 0.13 -73.93
N LYS A 141 26.41 0.21 -73.41
CA LYS A 141 26.14 0.78 -72.08
C LYS A 141 25.72 -0.33 -71.12
N TRP A 142 26.31 -0.37 -69.94
CA TRP A 142 25.84 -1.23 -68.87
C TRP A 142 25.33 -0.38 -67.72
N LYS A 143 24.08 -0.57 -67.35
CA LYS A 143 23.46 0.12 -66.23
C LYS A 143 23.34 -0.83 -65.06
N VAL A 144 24.06 -0.51 -63.99
CA VAL A 144 24.04 -1.31 -62.77
C VAL A 144 22.86 -0.91 -61.90
N GLN A 145 22.01 -1.87 -61.58
CA GLN A 145 20.87 -1.69 -60.68
C GLN A 145 21.08 -2.53 -59.41
N THR A 146 21.18 -1.84 -58.27
CA THR A 146 21.24 -2.48 -56.95
C THR A 146 19.83 -2.82 -56.46
N GLY A 147 19.66 -3.97 -55.79
CA GLY A 147 18.42 -4.36 -55.13
C GLY A 147 18.46 -4.13 -53.61
N ALA A 148 17.32 -4.23 -52.93
CA ALA A 148 17.22 -4.01 -51.49
C ALA A 148 18.19 -4.89 -50.66
N GLU A 149 18.44 -6.12 -51.12
CA GLU A 149 19.39 -7.05 -50.49
C GLU A 149 20.84 -6.54 -50.54
N ASP A 150 21.27 -5.96 -51.66
CA ASP A 150 22.60 -5.36 -51.80
C ASP A 150 22.80 -4.21 -50.79
N TRP A 151 21.74 -3.39 -50.60
CA TRP A 151 21.75 -2.31 -49.62
C TRP A 151 21.79 -2.85 -48.18
N LEU A 152 21.03 -3.91 -47.87
CA LEU A 152 21.09 -4.57 -46.57
C LEU A 152 22.48 -5.12 -46.26
N GLU A 153 23.10 -5.81 -47.22
CA GLU A 153 24.46 -6.36 -47.06
C GLU A 153 25.49 -5.23 -46.84
N LYS A 154 25.44 -4.17 -47.65
CA LYS A 154 26.34 -3.01 -47.47
C LYS A 154 26.17 -2.38 -46.10
N THR A 155 24.93 -2.19 -45.64
CA THR A 155 24.68 -1.60 -44.31
C THR A 155 25.16 -2.52 -43.18
N GLY A 156 25.10 -3.84 -43.36
CA GLY A 156 25.61 -4.84 -42.41
C GLY A 156 27.11 -4.73 -42.15
N ARG A 157 27.89 -4.28 -43.14
CA ARG A 157 29.35 -4.08 -43.03
C ARG A 157 29.76 -2.76 -42.36
N ILE A 158 28.84 -1.82 -42.21
CA ILE A 158 29.14 -0.50 -41.61
C ILE A 158 29.11 -0.61 -40.09
N ILE A 159 30.22 -0.29 -39.43
CA ILE A 159 30.32 -0.29 -37.96
C ILE A 159 29.60 0.94 -37.36
N ASP A 160 29.79 2.13 -37.93
CA ASP A 160 29.22 3.38 -37.42
C ASP A 160 27.67 3.39 -37.55
N PRO A 161 26.94 3.52 -36.45
CA PRO A 161 25.48 3.38 -36.47
C PRO A 161 24.77 4.57 -37.12
N ASN A 162 25.33 5.79 -37.09
CA ASN A 162 24.73 6.95 -37.76
C ASN A 162 24.89 6.86 -39.28
N LYS A 163 26.08 6.43 -39.75
CA LYS A 163 26.31 6.16 -41.19
C LYS A 163 25.41 5.02 -41.68
N ARG A 164 25.25 3.97 -40.87
CA ARG A 164 24.33 2.85 -41.18
C ARG A 164 22.88 3.32 -41.32
N ILE A 165 22.40 4.13 -40.38
CA ILE A 165 21.06 4.74 -40.45
C ILE A 165 20.89 5.60 -41.70
N ALA A 166 21.83 6.50 -41.99
CA ALA A 166 21.75 7.37 -43.16
C ALA A 166 21.70 6.56 -44.48
N LEU A 167 22.45 5.46 -44.55
CA LEU A 167 22.43 4.58 -45.71
C LEU A 167 21.12 3.78 -45.82
N LEU A 168 20.58 3.29 -44.70
CA LEU A 168 19.28 2.63 -44.64
C LEU A 168 18.12 3.56 -44.99
N GLU A 169 18.14 4.83 -44.53
CA GLU A 169 17.16 5.85 -44.92
C GLU A 169 17.20 6.13 -46.43
N ARG A 170 18.40 6.16 -47.03
CA ARG A 170 18.55 6.28 -48.48
C ARG A 170 18.03 5.06 -49.23
N ALA A 171 18.35 3.85 -48.74
CA ALA A 171 17.86 2.61 -49.33
C ALA A 171 16.33 2.55 -49.30
N LEU A 172 15.71 2.94 -48.17
CA LEU A 172 14.26 2.93 -48.03
C LEU A 172 13.57 3.97 -48.93
N LYS A 173 14.20 5.11 -49.22
CA LYS A 173 13.68 6.06 -50.23
C LYS A 173 13.62 5.45 -51.64
N LEU A 174 14.55 4.54 -51.96
CA LEU A 174 14.57 3.84 -53.25
C LEU A 174 13.59 2.65 -53.26
N PHE A 175 13.38 2.01 -52.11
CA PHE A 175 12.55 0.82 -51.94
C PHE A 175 11.54 1.01 -50.79
N PRO A 176 10.55 1.90 -50.92
CA PRO A 176 9.68 2.31 -49.80
C PRO A 176 8.83 1.18 -49.21
N GLU A 177 8.48 0.17 -50.02
CA GLU A 177 7.62 -0.96 -49.61
C GLU A 177 8.44 -2.17 -49.08
N ASN A 178 9.77 -2.05 -49.00
CA ASN A 178 10.59 -3.18 -48.60
C ASN A 178 10.57 -3.38 -47.07
N ALA A 179 9.82 -4.38 -46.61
CA ALA A 179 9.66 -4.71 -45.19
C ALA A 179 11.00 -5.01 -44.47
N ALA A 180 11.95 -5.67 -45.14
CA ALA A 180 13.25 -6.03 -44.54
C ALA A 180 14.12 -4.79 -44.26
N LEU A 181 14.17 -3.83 -45.20
CA LEU A 181 14.82 -2.54 -45.01
C LEU A 181 14.16 -1.73 -43.89
N CYS A 182 12.82 -1.68 -43.86
CA CYS A 182 12.05 -1.05 -42.78
C CYS A 182 12.39 -1.64 -41.41
N LYS A 183 12.31 -2.97 -41.24
CA LYS A 183 12.63 -3.66 -39.98
C LYS A 183 14.08 -3.43 -39.57
N ARG A 184 15.02 -3.49 -40.52
CA ARG A 184 16.44 -3.23 -40.24
C ARG A 184 16.68 -1.81 -39.76
N LEU A 185 16.10 -0.81 -40.43
CA LEU A 185 16.20 0.60 -40.03
C LEU A 185 15.54 0.85 -38.67
N ALA A 186 14.36 0.26 -38.43
CA ALA A 186 13.70 0.33 -37.13
C ALA A 186 14.60 -0.23 -36.02
N LYS A 187 15.24 -1.39 -36.22
CA LYS A 187 16.16 -1.98 -35.26
C LYS A 187 17.35 -1.07 -34.93
N GLU A 188 17.85 -0.31 -35.90
CA GLU A 188 18.91 0.69 -35.65
C GLU A 188 18.41 1.93 -34.92
N TYR A 189 17.18 2.38 -35.20
CA TYR A 189 16.57 3.43 -34.37
C TYR A 189 16.36 2.96 -32.93
N ILE A 190 15.96 1.70 -32.72
CA ILE A 190 15.79 1.08 -31.39
C ILE A 190 17.13 1.01 -30.66
N SER A 191 18.20 0.53 -31.29
CA SER A 191 19.54 0.45 -30.68
C SER A 191 20.04 1.82 -30.22
N GLN A 192 19.68 2.87 -30.97
CA GLN A 192 20.03 4.27 -30.67
C GLN A 192 19.02 5.00 -29.79
N LYS A 193 18.06 4.29 -29.18
CA LYS A 193 16.99 4.87 -28.33
C LYS A 193 16.14 5.93 -29.04
N ARG A 194 16.11 5.93 -30.37
CA ARG A 194 15.25 6.81 -31.21
C ARG A 194 13.85 6.20 -31.37
N TRP A 195 13.19 5.94 -30.24
CA TRP A 195 11.96 5.14 -30.16
C TRP A 195 10.83 5.64 -31.09
N TYR A 196 10.56 6.95 -31.12
CA TYR A 196 9.48 7.51 -31.93
C TYR A 196 9.69 7.36 -33.43
N LYS A 197 10.94 7.43 -33.92
CA LYS A 197 11.25 7.19 -35.33
C LYS A 197 11.02 5.72 -35.71
N ALA A 198 11.43 4.80 -34.83
CA ALA A 198 11.16 3.37 -35.00
C ALA A 198 9.66 3.07 -34.99
N ILE A 199 8.90 3.65 -34.06
CA ILE A 199 7.44 3.49 -33.95
C ILE A 199 6.75 3.96 -35.24
N LYS A 200 7.06 5.17 -35.72
CA LYS A 200 6.43 5.70 -36.94
C LYS A 200 6.64 4.75 -38.13
N LEU A 201 7.88 4.30 -38.32
CA LEU A 201 8.27 3.41 -39.41
C LEU A 201 7.56 2.04 -39.31
N LEU A 202 7.53 1.46 -38.12
CA LEU A 202 6.88 0.17 -37.88
C LEU A 202 5.35 0.25 -37.91
N GLU A 203 4.75 1.39 -37.54
CA GLU A 203 3.30 1.63 -37.68
C GLU A 203 2.90 1.68 -39.15
N GLU A 204 3.67 2.38 -40.00
CA GLU A 204 3.46 2.41 -41.45
C GLU A 204 3.58 1.00 -42.04
N LEU A 205 4.63 0.25 -41.67
CA LEU A 205 4.79 -1.14 -42.10
C LEU A 205 3.61 -2.01 -41.65
N ALA A 206 3.19 -1.90 -40.39
CA ALA A 206 2.10 -2.71 -39.83
C ALA A 206 0.71 -2.35 -40.37
N LYS A 207 0.54 -1.26 -41.12
CA LYS A 207 -0.71 -0.95 -41.85
C LYS A 207 -0.80 -1.77 -43.14
N GLU A 208 0.31 -1.87 -43.86
CA GLU A 208 0.39 -2.64 -45.12
C GLU A 208 0.47 -4.14 -44.85
N THR A 209 1.36 -4.55 -43.93
CA THR A 209 1.58 -5.96 -43.57
C THR A 209 1.54 -6.15 -42.05
N PRO A 210 0.37 -6.48 -41.47
CA PRO A 210 0.22 -6.71 -40.04
C PRO A 210 0.80 -8.07 -39.64
N GLU A 211 2.12 -8.17 -39.58
CA GLU A 211 2.83 -9.37 -39.11
C GLU A 211 2.95 -9.41 -37.57
N GLU A 212 2.87 -10.61 -36.99
CA GLU A 212 2.94 -10.81 -35.54
C GLU A 212 4.26 -10.28 -34.94
N GLU A 213 5.39 -10.55 -35.61
CA GLU A 213 6.72 -10.08 -35.21
C GLU A 213 6.77 -8.54 -35.10
N THR A 214 6.26 -7.83 -36.12
CA THR A 214 6.22 -6.36 -36.14
C THR A 214 5.37 -5.82 -35.00
N LEU A 215 4.23 -6.46 -34.71
CA LEU A 215 3.36 -6.06 -33.61
C LEU A 215 3.98 -6.32 -32.23
N TYR A 216 4.75 -7.38 -32.03
CA TYR A 216 5.53 -7.58 -30.79
C TYR A 216 6.57 -6.49 -30.58
N ILE A 217 7.29 -6.10 -31.64
CA ILE A 217 8.28 -5.03 -31.57
C ILE A 217 7.57 -3.70 -31.20
N LEU A 218 6.46 -3.38 -31.88
CA LEU A 218 5.66 -2.20 -31.55
C LEU A 218 5.16 -2.23 -30.11
N LEU A 219 4.68 -3.37 -29.62
CA LEU A 219 4.23 -3.54 -28.24
C LEU A 219 5.36 -3.25 -27.23
N ASP A 220 6.56 -3.78 -27.45
CA ASP A 220 7.72 -3.50 -26.59
C ASP A 220 8.08 -2.01 -26.60
N LEU A 221 8.03 -1.35 -27.77
CA LEU A 221 8.32 0.07 -27.89
C LEU A 221 7.27 0.94 -27.20
N TYR A 222 5.99 0.66 -27.36
CA TYR A 222 4.94 1.40 -26.65
C TYR A 222 5.05 1.21 -25.14
N LYS A 223 5.42 0.01 -24.66
CA LYS A 223 5.71 -0.24 -23.24
C LYS A 223 6.89 0.62 -22.75
N LYS A 224 7.98 0.71 -23.53
CA LYS A 224 9.17 1.55 -23.20
C LYS A 224 8.87 3.04 -23.17
N VAL A 225 8.02 3.52 -24.08
CA VAL A 225 7.62 4.93 -24.15
C VAL A 225 6.51 5.26 -23.13
N GLY A 226 5.84 4.25 -22.58
CA GLY A 226 4.73 4.43 -21.65
C GLY A 226 3.40 4.77 -22.33
N ASP A 227 3.29 4.55 -23.65
CA ASP A 227 2.06 4.76 -24.41
C ASP A 227 1.07 3.61 -24.17
N LYS A 228 0.29 3.75 -23.09
CA LYS A 228 -0.70 2.75 -22.68
C LYS A 228 -1.78 2.52 -23.73
N GLY A 229 -2.21 3.57 -24.43
CA GLY A 229 -3.31 3.49 -25.40
C GLY A 229 -2.94 2.64 -26.61
N ARG A 230 -1.80 2.94 -27.24
CA ARG A 230 -1.31 2.18 -28.38
C ARG A 230 -0.85 0.77 -28.01
N SER A 231 -0.29 0.58 -26.82
CA SER A 231 0.00 -0.75 -26.27
C SER A 231 -1.25 -1.64 -26.20
N ILE A 232 -2.36 -1.13 -25.64
CA ILE A 232 -3.65 -1.85 -25.57
C ILE A 232 -4.19 -2.16 -26.97
N ALA A 233 -4.14 -1.19 -27.89
CA ALA A 233 -4.58 -1.40 -29.27
C ALA A 233 -3.77 -2.49 -29.98
N THR A 234 -2.45 -2.52 -29.74
CA THR A 234 -1.52 -3.51 -30.32
C THR A 234 -1.76 -4.89 -29.72
N LEU A 235 -1.98 -5.00 -28.42
CA LEU A 235 -2.39 -6.24 -27.75
C LEU A 235 -3.72 -6.78 -28.28
N LYS A 236 -4.71 -5.91 -28.56
CA LYS A 236 -5.97 -6.33 -29.21
C LYS A 236 -5.73 -6.89 -30.62
N ARG A 237 -4.86 -6.26 -31.42
CA ARG A 237 -4.48 -6.76 -32.75
C ARG A 237 -3.78 -8.12 -32.69
N LEU A 238 -2.80 -8.26 -31.79
CA LEU A 238 -2.10 -9.53 -31.55
C LEU A 238 -3.07 -10.64 -31.11
N LEU A 239 -3.99 -10.33 -30.20
CA LEU A 239 -4.99 -11.30 -29.72
C LEU A 239 -6.00 -11.70 -30.82
N ASN A 240 -6.28 -10.82 -31.78
CA ASN A 240 -7.11 -11.20 -32.94
C ASN A 240 -6.40 -12.22 -33.85
N MET A 241 -5.07 -12.16 -33.94
CA MET A 241 -4.26 -13.13 -34.71
C MET A 241 -4.07 -14.44 -33.94
N ALA A 242 -3.94 -14.37 -32.61
CA ALA A 242 -3.78 -15.53 -31.73
C ALA A 242 -4.87 -15.57 -30.62
N PRO A 243 -6.15 -15.90 -30.93
CA PRO A 243 -7.27 -15.80 -29.98
C PRO A 243 -7.15 -16.68 -28.73
N HIS A 244 -6.38 -17.76 -28.83
CA HIS A 244 -6.17 -18.76 -27.79
C HIS A 244 -4.95 -18.51 -26.91
N ASP A 245 -4.14 -17.49 -27.20
CA ASP A 245 -2.99 -17.14 -26.38
C ASP A 245 -3.46 -16.49 -25.06
N LEU A 246 -3.42 -17.28 -23.98
CA LEU A 246 -3.78 -16.84 -22.65
C LEU A 246 -2.77 -15.83 -22.08
N GLY A 247 -1.50 -15.89 -22.50
CA GLY A 247 -0.46 -14.95 -22.09
C GLY A 247 -0.71 -13.55 -22.65
N LEU A 248 -1.02 -13.45 -23.94
CA LEU A 248 -1.42 -12.19 -24.57
C LEU A 248 -2.71 -11.64 -23.95
N ARG A 249 -3.69 -12.51 -23.70
CA ARG A 249 -4.95 -12.12 -23.04
C ARG A 249 -4.71 -11.60 -21.62
N TRP A 250 -3.79 -12.21 -20.87
CA TRP A 250 -3.39 -11.75 -19.54
C TRP A 250 -2.74 -10.36 -19.60
N GLN A 251 -1.77 -10.17 -20.51
CA GLN A 251 -1.11 -8.87 -20.69
C GLN A 251 -2.09 -7.77 -21.08
N LEU A 252 -3.08 -8.08 -21.91
CA LEU A 252 -4.17 -7.17 -22.26
C LEU A 252 -5.02 -6.82 -21.04
N ALA A 253 -5.46 -7.82 -20.27
CA ALA A 253 -6.25 -7.60 -19.05
C ALA A 253 -5.51 -6.72 -18.03
N GLU A 254 -4.23 -6.98 -17.79
CA GLU A 254 -3.39 -6.19 -16.87
C GLU A 254 -3.17 -4.76 -17.39
N SER A 255 -2.95 -4.60 -18.70
CA SER A 255 -2.78 -3.28 -19.32
C SER A 255 -4.07 -2.45 -19.24
N LEU A 256 -5.23 -3.09 -19.42
CA LEU A 256 -6.54 -2.47 -19.23
C LEU A 256 -6.78 -2.09 -17.77
N GLU A 257 -6.39 -2.94 -16.81
CA GLU A 257 -6.46 -2.64 -15.38
C GLU A 257 -5.59 -1.43 -15.01
N LYS A 258 -4.35 -1.38 -15.48
CA LYS A 258 -3.42 -0.24 -15.29
C LYS A 258 -3.87 1.05 -15.98
N ALA A 259 -4.82 0.96 -16.89
CA ALA A 259 -5.47 2.08 -17.57
C ALA A 259 -6.84 2.43 -16.95
N ASP A 260 -7.20 1.84 -15.80
CA ASP A 260 -8.47 2.01 -15.08
C ASP A 260 -9.72 1.59 -15.89
N ARG A 261 -9.51 0.82 -16.97
CA ARG A 261 -10.59 0.23 -17.80
C ARG A 261 -11.03 -1.10 -17.22
N ILE A 262 -11.44 -1.08 -15.95
CA ILE A 262 -11.66 -2.29 -15.14
C ILE A 262 -12.72 -3.22 -15.73
N SER A 263 -13.80 -2.69 -16.28
CA SER A 263 -14.88 -3.50 -16.87
C SER A 263 -14.42 -4.34 -18.06
N GLU A 264 -13.56 -3.81 -18.93
CA GLU A 264 -12.97 -4.57 -20.04
C GLU A 264 -11.95 -5.60 -19.53
N ALA A 265 -11.11 -5.22 -18.55
CA ALA A 265 -10.15 -6.13 -17.95
C ALA A 265 -10.82 -7.38 -17.37
N VAL A 266 -11.94 -7.19 -16.66
CA VAL A 266 -12.74 -8.27 -16.06
C VAL A 266 -13.22 -9.27 -17.12
N GLN A 267 -13.71 -8.82 -18.27
CA GLN A 267 -14.15 -9.71 -19.35
C GLN A 267 -13.01 -10.62 -19.83
N HIS A 268 -11.79 -10.08 -19.97
CA HIS A 268 -10.63 -10.87 -20.36
C HIS A 268 -10.20 -11.85 -19.26
N TYR A 269 -10.21 -11.44 -17.99
CA TYR A 269 -9.93 -12.33 -16.85
C TYR A 269 -10.96 -13.45 -16.69
N GLU A 270 -12.24 -13.22 -17.00
CA GLU A 270 -13.27 -14.27 -16.98
C GLU A 270 -13.04 -15.33 -18.08
N VAL A 271 -12.59 -14.91 -19.26
CA VAL A 271 -12.20 -15.86 -20.32
C VAL A 271 -10.99 -16.68 -19.88
N ILE A 272 -9.97 -16.06 -19.28
CA ILE A 272 -8.80 -16.78 -18.73
C ILE A 272 -9.28 -17.81 -17.70
N LEU A 273 -10.14 -17.39 -16.77
CA LEU A 273 -10.70 -18.25 -15.72
C LEU A 273 -11.41 -19.48 -16.29
N SER A 274 -12.14 -19.34 -17.38
CA SER A 274 -12.86 -20.44 -18.04
C SER A 274 -11.92 -21.53 -18.59
N LYS A 275 -10.66 -21.18 -18.86
CA LYS A 275 -9.63 -22.07 -19.42
C LYS A 275 -8.62 -22.55 -18.37
N THR A 276 -8.50 -21.86 -17.23
CA THR A 276 -7.64 -22.28 -16.11
C THR A 276 -8.21 -23.50 -15.39
N PRO A 277 -7.41 -24.53 -15.05
CA PRO A 277 -7.83 -25.66 -14.21
C PRO A 277 -8.27 -25.22 -12.81
N GLU A 278 -9.28 -25.88 -12.22
CA GLU A 278 -9.92 -25.43 -10.97
C GLU A 278 -8.96 -25.18 -9.80
N LYS A 279 -7.94 -26.02 -9.64
CA LYS A 279 -6.95 -25.92 -8.55
C LYS A 279 -6.08 -24.67 -8.63
N GLU A 280 -5.92 -24.09 -9.82
CA GLU A 280 -5.11 -22.89 -10.09
C GLU A 280 -5.95 -21.60 -10.10
N ARG A 281 -7.27 -21.70 -9.88
CA ARG A 281 -8.17 -20.54 -9.93
C ARG A 281 -8.15 -19.67 -8.67
N LEU A 282 -7.45 -20.06 -7.61
CA LEU A 282 -7.46 -19.35 -6.32
C LEU A 282 -7.09 -17.87 -6.49
N ASP A 283 -5.92 -17.60 -7.06
CA ASP A 283 -5.42 -16.24 -7.26
C ASP A 283 -6.34 -15.43 -8.18
N LEU A 284 -6.85 -16.07 -9.23
CA LEU A 284 -7.74 -15.43 -10.19
C LEU A 284 -9.12 -15.12 -9.60
N TYR A 285 -9.64 -15.96 -8.69
CA TYR A 285 -10.85 -15.66 -7.93
C TYR A 285 -10.65 -14.49 -6.96
N GLN A 286 -9.50 -14.43 -6.28
CA GLN A 286 -9.18 -13.29 -5.41
C GLN A 286 -9.04 -11.99 -6.23
N HIS A 287 -8.36 -12.05 -7.38
CA HIS A 287 -8.17 -10.91 -8.28
C HIS A 287 -9.48 -10.42 -8.89
N LEU A 288 -10.31 -11.32 -9.44
CA LEU A 288 -11.64 -10.97 -9.95
C LEU A 288 -12.54 -10.41 -8.83
N GLY A 289 -12.49 -11.00 -7.63
CA GLY A 289 -13.19 -10.46 -6.46
C GLY A 289 -12.78 -9.01 -6.16
N TYR A 290 -11.49 -8.70 -6.27
CA TYR A 290 -10.95 -7.36 -6.07
C TYR A 290 -11.39 -6.39 -7.16
N LEU A 291 -11.31 -6.78 -8.42
CA LEU A 291 -11.75 -5.96 -9.54
C LEU A 291 -13.25 -5.66 -9.47
N TYR A 292 -14.07 -6.67 -9.16
CA TYR A 292 -15.51 -6.48 -8.96
C TYR A 292 -15.83 -5.57 -7.77
N THR A 293 -14.98 -5.59 -6.73
CA THR A 293 -15.09 -4.66 -5.60
C THR A 293 -14.80 -3.21 -6.01
N LYS A 294 -13.83 -2.98 -6.92
CA LYS A 294 -13.53 -1.64 -7.47
C LYS A 294 -14.70 -1.06 -8.28
N VAL A 295 -15.31 -1.87 -9.15
CA VAL A 295 -16.49 -1.46 -9.94
C VAL A 295 -17.79 -1.44 -9.12
N LYS A 296 -17.70 -1.68 -7.80
CA LYS A 296 -18.83 -1.70 -6.85
C LYS A 296 -19.91 -2.74 -7.14
N ASP A 297 -19.63 -3.74 -7.98
CA ASP A 297 -20.48 -4.92 -8.11
C ASP A 297 -20.17 -5.90 -6.97
N TYR A 298 -20.68 -5.56 -5.79
CA TYR A 298 -20.44 -6.33 -4.57
C TYR A 298 -21.04 -7.74 -4.64
N LYS A 299 -22.05 -7.98 -5.48
CA LYS A 299 -22.67 -9.30 -5.63
C LYS A 299 -21.70 -10.26 -6.33
N LYS A 300 -21.14 -9.86 -7.46
CA LYS A 300 -20.14 -10.67 -8.16
C LYS A 300 -18.85 -10.78 -7.36
N ALA A 301 -18.38 -9.70 -6.73
CA ALA A 301 -17.21 -9.74 -5.85
C ALA A 301 -17.37 -10.80 -4.75
N LEU A 302 -18.54 -10.82 -4.10
CA LEU A 302 -18.85 -11.81 -3.06
C LEU A 302 -18.83 -13.23 -3.62
N SER A 303 -19.41 -13.46 -4.80
CA SER A 303 -19.39 -14.78 -5.44
C SER A 303 -17.95 -15.27 -5.68
N TYR A 304 -17.05 -14.42 -6.16
CA TYR A 304 -15.67 -14.81 -6.44
C TYR A 304 -14.87 -15.06 -5.16
N TYR A 305 -14.99 -14.19 -4.15
CA TYR A 305 -14.33 -14.42 -2.87
C TYR A 305 -14.85 -15.67 -2.15
N LEU A 306 -16.15 -15.99 -2.26
CA LEU A 306 -16.69 -17.25 -1.73
C LEU A 306 -16.15 -18.48 -2.48
N LYS A 307 -15.89 -18.38 -3.78
CA LYS A 307 -15.23 -19.45 -4.55
C LYS A 307 -13.77 -19.60 -4.14
N ALA A 308 -13.04 -18.49 -3.97
CA ALA A 308 -11.68 -18.50 -3.41
C ALA A 308 -11.65 -19.16 -2.02
N LEU A 309 -12.63 -18.84 -1.16
CA LEU A 309 -12.74 -19.42 0.17
C LEU A 309 -12.97 -20.94 0.15
N LYS A 310 -13.69 -21.47 -0.86
CA LYS A 310 -13.86 -22.92 -1.01
C LYS A 310 -12.54 -23.64 -1.31
N LEU A 311 -11.65 -23.01 -2.08
CA LEU A 311 -10.33 -23.56 -2.40
C LEU A 311 -9.33 -23.40 -1.25
N ALA A 312 -9.42 -22.30 -0.50
CA ALA A 312 -8.54 -22.00 0.64
C ALA A 312 -9.34 -21.69 1.93
N PRO A 313 -10.01 -22.68 2.55
CA PRO A 313 -10.93 -22.46 3.67
C PRO A 313 -10.26 -22.00 4.97
N LYS A 314 -8.93 -22.09 5.05
CA LYS A 314 -8.11 -21.69 6.20
C LYS A 314 -7.31 -20.41 5.96
N ASP A 315 -7.46 -19.73 4.82
CA ASP A 315 -6.75 -18.49 4.54
C ASP A 315 -7.42 -17.30 5.26
N PRO A 316 -6.77 -16.70 6.28
CA PRO A 316 -7.33 -15.56 7.00
C PRO A 316 -7.56 -14.33 6.11
N GLY A 317 -6.74 -14.13 5.08
CA GLY A 317 -6.81 -12.96 4.19
C GLY A 317 -8.13 -12.91 3.41
N ILE A 318 -8.66 -14.08 3.01
CA ILE A 318 -9.97 -14.16 2.34
C ILE A 318 -11.10 -13.78 3.31
N TYR A 319 -11.05 -14.25 4.55
CA TYR A 319 -12.03 -13.86 5.57
C TYR A 319 -12.00 -12.35 5.85
N GLU A 320 -10.81 -11.73 5.97
CA GLU A 320 -10.70 -10.27 6.14
C GLU A 320 -11.29 -9.51 4.96
N THR A 321 -11.00 -9.98 3.75
CA THR A 321 -11.52 -9.36 2.52
C THR A 321 -13.03 -9.46 2.43
N LEU A 322 -13.60 -10.63 2.74
CA LEU A 322 -15.05 -10.83 2.83
C LEU A 322 -15.67 -9.94 3.91
N ALA A 323 -15.01 -9.80 5.06
CA ALA A 323 -15.49 -8.96 6.15
C ALA A 323 -15.57 -7.48 5.74
N VAL A 324 -14.51 -6.95 5.10
CA VAL A 324 -14.49 -5.59 4.53
C VAL A 324 -15.58 -5.42 3.48
N LEU A 325 -15.78 -6.41 2.61
CA LEU A 325 -16.81 -6.37 1.58
C LEU A 325 -18.22 -6.31 2.20
N TYR A 326 -18.50 -7.13 3.20
CA TYR A 326 -19.78 -7.09 3.91
C TYR A 326 -20.02 -5.75 4.65
N ASP A 327 -18.97 -5.13 5.18
CA ASP A 327 -19.07 -3.81 5.83
C ASP A 327 -19.42 -2.72 4.81
N ARG A 328 -18.78 -2.74 3.62
CA ARG A 328 -19.13 -1.86 2.48
C ARG A 328 -20.57 -2.04 2.00
N MET A 329 -21.12 -3.25 2.10
CA MET A 329 -22.52 -3.54 1.80
C MET A 329 -23.49 -3.17 2.94
N GLY A 330 -23.00 -2.64 4.07
CA GLY A 330 -23.80 -2.34 5.25
C GLY A 330 -24.25 -3.58 6.05
N LYS A 331 -23.81 -4.79 5.68
CA LYS A 331 -24.15 -6.06 6.35
C LYS A 331 -23.25 -6.31 7.55
N ARG A 332 -23.33 -5.41 8.53
CA ARG A 332 -22.43 -5.31 9.69
C ARG A 332 -22.27 -6.60 10.49
N GLN A 333 -23.35 -7.34 10.74
CA GLN A 333 -23.29 -8.60 11.49
C GLN A 333 -22.45 -9.67 10.78
N LYS A 334 -22.60 -9.78 9.44
CA LYS A 334 -21.79 -10.70 8.64
C LYS A 334 -20.34 -10.25 8.62
N ALA A 335 -20.09 -8.95 8.47
CA ALA A 335 -18.74 -8.41 8.53
C ALA A 335 -18.03 -8.82 9.83
N ASP A 336 -18.68 -8.64 10.98
CA ASP A 336 -18.11 -9.03 12.28
C ASP A 336 -17.84 -10.54 12.37
N HIS A 337 -18.73 -11.38 11.86
CA HIS A 337 -18.53 -12.83 11.82
C HIS A 337 -17.30 -13.24 10.98
N PHE A 338 -17.13 -12.66 9.78
CA PHE A 338 -15.97 -12.94 8.94
C PHE A 338 -14.67 -12.38 9.54
N PHE A 339 -14.71 -11.20 10.19
CA PHE A 339 -13.56 -10.68 10.94
C PHE A 339 -13.19 -11.61 12.11
N GLU A 340 -14.16 -12.14 12.85
CA GLU A 340 -13.92 -13.10 13.92
C GLU A 340 -13.22 -14.35 13.40
N LYS A 341 -13.71 -14.93 12.29
CA LYS A 341 -13.08 -16.10 11.66
C LYS A 341 -11.65 -15.82 11.22
N ALA A 342 -11.39 -14.66 10.61
CA ALA A 342 -10.03 -14.26 10.25
C ALA A 342 -9.10 -14.20 11.47
N ILE A 343 -9.54 -13.56 12.56
CA ILE A 343 -8.76 -13.41 13.78
C ILE A 343 -8.52 -14.76 14.47
N ASP A 344 -9.52 -15.64 14.49
CA ASP A 344 -9.41 -16.97 15.07
C ASP A 344 -8.43 -17.85 14.27
N LEU A 345 -8.40 -17.75 12.94
CA LEU A 345 -7.43 -18.46 12.10
C LEU A 345 -5.99 -17.94 12.24
N LYS A 346 -5.81 -16.65 12.54
CA LYS A 346 -4.49 -16.08 12.84
C LYS A 346 -3.94 -16.51 14.21
N GLY A 347 -4.72 -17.19 15.05
CA GLY A 347 -4.33 -17.84 16.31
C GLY A 347 -3.98 -16.90 17.48
N GLU A 348 -3.21 -15.85 17.22
CA GLU A 348 -2.60 -14.96 18.23
C GLU A 348 -2.71 -13.46 17.90
N ASP A 349 -3.65 -13.06 17.05
CA ASP A 349 -3.88 -11.64 16.78
C ASP A 349 -4.65 -10.96 17.93
N HIS A 350 -3.97 -10.73 19.05
CA HIS A 350 -4.51 -10.02 20.22
C HIS A 350 -4.94 -8.59 19.88
N LYS A 351 -4.20 -7.92 18.98
CA LYS A 351 -4.50 -6.56 18.55
C LYS A 351 -5.80 -6.54 17.72
N GLY A 352 -5.95 -7.46 16.78
CA GLY A 352 -7.17 -7.65 16.00
C GLY A 352 -8.36 -8.01 16.87
N ARG A 353 -8.20 -8.95 17.81
CA ARG A 353 -9.26 -9.34 18.75
C ARG A 353 -9.70 -8.18 19.64
N LEU A 354 -8.78 -7.32 20.06
CA LEU A 354 -9.09 -6.12 20.83
C LEU A 354 -9.86 -5.08 20.01
N LYS A 355 -9.47 -4.87 18.74
CA LYS A 355 -10.20 -3.99 17.80
C LYS A 355 -11.62 -4.51 17.55
N LEU A 356 -11.79 -5.83 17.41
CA LEU A 356 -13.10 -6.44 17.27
C LEU A 356 -13.95 -6.22 18.53
N ALA A 357 -13.39 -6.44 19.72
CA ALA A 357 -14.09 -6.17 20.98
C ALA A 357 -14.54 -4.70 21.09
N LEU A 358 -13.69 -3.74 20.74
CA LEU A 358 -14.05 -2.31 20.72
C LEU A 358 -15.22 -2.02 19.77
N ARG A 359 -15.17 -2.55 18.54
CA ARG A 359 -16.26 -2.40 17.57
C ARG A 359 -17.57 -3.00 18.07
N LEU A 360 -17.50 -4.14 18.76
CA LEU A 360 -18.68 -4.77 19.38
C LEU A 360 -19.24 -3.91 20.52
N ILE A 361 -18.39 -3.26 21.32
CA ILE A 361 -18.79 -2.33 22.38
C ILE A 361 -19.51 -1.10 21.80
N GLU A 362 -18.95 -0.46 20.76
CA GLU A 362 -19.57 0.67 20.06
C GLU A 362 -20.96 0.31 19.52
N ARG A 363 -21.13 -0.95 19.10
CA ARG A 363 -22.39 -1.49 18.58
C ARG A 363 -23.31 -2.06 19.66
N LYS A 364 -22.99 -1.87 20.95
CA LYS A 364 -23.76 -2.36 22.11
C LYS A 364 -23.90 -3.89 22.20
N ARG A 365 -23.04 -4.65 21.50
CA ARG A 365 -22.98 -6.12 21.53
C ARG A 365 -22.09 -6.61 22.68
N TYR A 366 -22.47 -6.24 23.91
CA TYR A 366 -21.63 -6.40 25.10
C TYR A 366 -21.30 -7.86 25.45
N LYS A 367 -22.24 -8.80 25.24
CA LYS A 367 -22.02 -10.24 25.52
C LYS A 367 -20.89 -10.83 24.66
N GLU A 368 -20.85 -10.45 23.38
CA GLU A 368 -19.83 -10.92 22.45
C GLU A 368 -18.48 -10.25 22.72
N ALA A 369 -18.50 -8.93 22.97
CA ALA A 369 -17.31 -8.20 23.40
C ALA A 369 -16.68 -8.85 24.64
N LYS A 370 -17.50 -9.21 25.64
CA LYS A 370 -17.07 -9.95 26.85
C LYS A 370 -16.35 -11.24 26.49
N ALA A 371 -16.91 -12.07 25.61
CA ALA A 371 -16.29 -13.33 25.18
C ALA A 371 -14.91 -13.10 24.52
N HIS A 372 -14.78 -12.10 23.64
CA HIS A 372 -13.50 -11.77 23.01
C HIS A 372 -12.48 -11.24 24.02
N LEU A 373 -12.89 -10.38 24.95
CA LEU A 373 -12.02 -9.87 26.02
C LEU A 373 -11.55 -11.00 26.94
N HIS A 374 -12.39 -11.99 27.26
CA HIS A 374 -11.96 -13.19 27.98
C HIS A 374 -10.89 -13.96 27.22
N LYS A 375 -11.07 -14.20 25.92
CA LYS A 375 -10.07 -14.88 25.09
C LYS A 375 -8.72 -14.13 25.09
N ILE A 376 -8.73 -12.79 25.11
CA ILE A 376 -7.51 -11.97 25.26
C ILE A 376 -6.89 -12.20 26.64
N LEU A 377 -7.68 -12.01 27.70
CA LEU A 377 -7.23 -12.04 29.10
C LEU A 377 -6.82 -13.44 29.59
N ALA A 378 -7.28 -14.50 28.93
CA ALA A 378 -6.87 -15.88 29.23
C ALA A 378 -5.41 -16.16 28.79
N LYS A 379 -4.95 -15.50 27.73
CA LYS A 379 -3.59 -15.65 27.19
C LYS A 379 -2.63 -14.60 27.75
N GLN A 380 -3.07 -13.35 27.84
CA GLN A 380 -2.22 -12.24 28.27
C GLN A 380 -2.97 -11.27 29.18
N ALA A 381 -2.37 -10.96 30.33
CA ALA A 381 -2.83 -9.85 31.16
C ALA A 381 -2.63 -8.52 30.41
N SER A 382 -3.71 -7.81 30.12
CA SER A 382 -3.68 -6.53 29.42
C SER A 382 -4.54 -5.50 30.15
N MET A 383 -3.91 -4.42 30.61
CA MET A 383 -4.62 -3.33 31.31
C MET A 383 -5.72 -2.73 30.42
N LYS A 384 -5.47 -2.58 29.12
CA LYS A 384 -6.47 -2.06 28.17
C LYS A 384 -7.66 -3.01 28.05
N ALA A 385 -7.43 -4.32 27.93
CA ALA A 385 -8.51 -5.29 27.86
C ALA A 385 -9.30 -5.39 29.18
N LEU A 386 -8.63 -5.25 30.33
CA LEU A 386 -9.28 -5.22 31.64
C LEU A 386 -10.17 -3.98 31.79
N LEU A 387 -9.72 -2.79 31.38
CA LEU A 387 -10.54 -1.58 31.43
C LEU A 387 -11.77 -1.65 30.51
N LEU A 388 -11.63 -2.24 29.33
CA LEU A 388 -12.79 -2.52 28.47
C LEU A 388 -13.72 -3.56 29.08
N MET A 389 -13.19 -4.55 29.79
CA MET A 389 -14.01 -5.52 30.51
C MET A 389 -14.80 -4.87 31.65
N VAL A 390 -14.24 -3.87 32.34
CA VAL A 390 -14.95 -3.07 33.34
C VAL A 390 -16.17 -2.39 32.72
N ASP A 391 -15.99 -1.63 31.63
CA ASP A 391 -17.08 -0.95 30.93
C ASP A 391 -18.14 -1.96 30.44
N VAL A 392 -17.72 -3.05 29.81
CA VAL A 392 -18.63 -4.12 29.37
C VAL A 392 -19.41 -4.76 30.53
N ALA A 393 -18.76 -5.04 31.65
CA ALA A 393 -19.40 -5.62 32.83
C ALA A 393 -20.40 -4.65 33.47
N GLU A 394 -20.06 -3.36 33.54
CA GLU A 394 -20.97 -2.30 34.01
C GLU A 394 -22.21 -2.18 33.13
N LYS A 395 -22.03 -2.14 31.79
CA LYS A 395 -23.16 -2.08 30.84
C LYS A 395 -24.05 -3.32 30.87
N LEU A 396 -23.50 -4.47 31.22
CA LEU A 396 -24.25 -5.72 31.39
C LEU A 396 -24.88 -5.88 32.79
N GLY A 397 -24.52 -5.03 33.75
CA GLY A 397 -24.90 -5.20 35.15
C GLY A 397 -24.26 -6.44 35.81
N ASP A 398 -23.18 -6.98 35.23
CA ASP A 398 -22.52 -8.18 35.72
C ASP A 398 -21.55 -7.83 36.87
N LYS A 399 -22.11 -7.61 38.06
CA LYS A 399 -21.34 -7.29 39.28
C LYS A 399 -20.28 -8.35 39.61
N LYS A 400 -20.51 -9.63 39.24
CA LYS A 400 -19.55 -10.72 39.51
C LYS A 400 -18.30 -10.56 38.66
N GLU A 401 -18.46 -10.33 37.35
CA GLU A 401 -17.34 -10.07 36.44
C GLU A 401 -16.62 -8.77 36.79
N LEU A 402 -17.37 -7.72 37.13
CA LEU A 402 -16.83 -6.42 37.49
C LEU A 402 -15.86 -6.53 38.68
N LYS A 403 -16.28 -7.17 39.78
CA LYS A 403 -15.42 -7.41 40.95
C LYS A 403 -14.20 -8.27 40.61
N ALA A 404 -14.37 -9.32 39.82
CA ALA A 404 -13.26 -10.16 39.39
C ALA A 404 -12.22 -9.37 38.57
N THR A 405 -12.71 -8.50 37.69
CA THR A 405 -11.89 -7.63 36.84
C THR A 405 -11.16 -6.56 37.66
N TYR A 406 -11.84 -5.91 38.61
CA TYR A 406 -11.20 -4.97 39.54
C TYR A 406 -10.06 -5.62 40.33
N ARG A 407 -10.24 -6.85 40.86
CA ARG A 407 -9.17 -7.58 41.54
C ARG A 407 -7.97 -7.85 40.63
N LYS A 408 -8.21 -8.23 39.37
CA LYS A 408 -7.14 -8.41 38.38
C LYS A 408 -6.40 -7.10 38.09
N ILE A 409 -7.11 -5.98 37.98
CA ILE A 409 -6.50 -4.66 37.77
C ILE A 409 -5.64 -4.27 38.97
N LEU A 410 -6.14 -4.45 40.19
CA LEU A 410 -5.40 -4.13 41.42
C LEU A 410 -4.19 -5.04 41.64
N LYS A 411 -4.24 -6.29 41.16
CA LYS A 411 -3.05 -7.17 41.16
C LYS A 411 -1.94 -6.65 40.24
N LEU A 412 -2.29 -6.09 39.08
CA LEU A 412 -1.32 -5.50 38.14
C LEU A 412 -0.84 -4.12 38.58
N ASN A 413 -1.74 -3.31 39.12
CA ASN A 413 -1.43 -1.97 39.61
C ASN A 413 -2.19 -1.69 40.92
N PRO A 414 -1.54 -1.97 42.07
CA PRO A 414 -2.15 -1.81 43.40
C PRO A 414 -2.57 -0.37 43.73
N LYS A 415 -2.00 0.64 43.03
CA LYS A 415 -2.24 2.07 43.30
C LYS A 415 -3.35 2.68 42.43
N LYS A 416 -4.24 1.86 41.86
CA LYS A 416 -5.45 2.33 41.16
C LYS A 416 -6.57 2.64 42.16
N TRP A 417 -6.45 3.76 42.86
CA TRP A 417 -7.31 4.16 43.98
C TRP A 417 -8.81 4.18 43.67
N VAL A 418 -9.20 4.68 42.49
CA VAL A 418 -10.61 4.70 42.06
C VAL A 418 -11.20 3.28 42.02
N ILE A 419 -10.44 2.32 41.47
CA ILE A 419 -10.88 0.92 41.40
C ILE A 419 -10.89 0.27 42.78
N LEU A 420 -9.94 0.62 43.65
CA LEU A 420 -9.90 0.12 45.02
C LEU A 420 -11.13 0.58 45.82
N PHE A 421 -11.49 1.86 45.72
CA PHE A 421 -12.70 2.42 46.33
C PHE A 421 -13.97 1.80 45.77
N ASN A 422 -14.12 1.74 44.44
CA ASN A 422 -15.29 1.15 43.80
C ASN A 422 -15.46 -0.34 44.17
N LEU A 423 -14.36 -1.10 44.23
CA LEU A 423 -14.40 -2.49 44.70
C LEU A 423 -14.85 -2.57 46.17
N ALA A 424 -14.37 -1.66 47.03
CA ALA A 424 -14.78 -1.62 48.43
C ALA A 424 -16.27 -1.29 48.59
N ALA A 425 -16.79 -0.35 47.80
CA ALA A 425 -18.20 -0.01 47.76
C ALA A 425 -19.06 -1.20 47.30
N LEU A 426 -18.65 -1.91 46.24
CA LEU A 426 -19.33 -3.13 45.79
C LEU A 426 -19.33 -4.23 46.85
N GLU A 427 -18.20 -4.44 47.56
CA GLU A 427 -18.14 -5.42 48.64
C GLU A 427 -19.02 -4.99 49.85
N TYR A 428 -19.19 -3.69 50.08
CA TYR A 428 -20.13 -3.18 51.09
C TYR A 428 -21.59 -3.43 50.69
N GLU A 429 -21.97 -3.11 49.45
CA GLU A 429 -23.31 -3.38 48.91
C GLU A 429 -23.69 -4.87 48.98
N ASP A 430 -22.72 -5.76 48.74
CA ASP A 430 -22.93 -7.21 48.84
C ASP A 430 -22.94 -7.73 50.29
N GLY A 431 -22.80 -6.85 51.29
CA GLY A 431 -22.73 -7.23 52.71
C GLY A 431 -21.41 -7.89 53.13
N ASN A 432 -20.40 -7.92 52.27
CA ASN A 432 -19.06 -8.45 52.58
C ASN A 432 -18.22 -7.45 53.40
N LEU A 433 -18.76 -7.03 54.55
CA LEU A 433 -18.23 -5.93 55.38
C LEU A 433 -16.76 -6.13 55.76
N LYS A 434 -16.31 -7.36 56.01
CA LYS A 434 -14.89 -7.66 56.33
C LYS A 434 -13.95 -7.31 55.18
N LYS A 435 -14.35 -7.56 53.92
CA LYS A 435 -13.54 -7.25 52.74
C LYS A 435 -13.58 -5.75 52.44
N ALA A 436 -14.76 -5.14 52.50
CA ALA A 436 -14.94 -3.70 52.34
C ALA A 436 -14.04 -2.93 53.31
N ARG A 437 -14.00 -3.32 54.59
CA ARG A 437 -13.12 -2.75 55.61
C ARG A 437 -11.66 -2.75 55.19
N LEU A 438 -11.12 -3.90 54.78
CA LEU A 438 -9.71 -4.04 54.42
C LEU A 438 -9.34 -3.13 53.23
N LEU A 439 -10.21 -3.06 52.22
CA LEU A 439 -9.99 -2.24 51.03
C LEU A 439 -10.07 -0.73 51.35
N LEU A 440 -11.02 -0.32 52.19
CA LEU A 440 -11.17 1.07 52.64
C LEU A 440 -10.00 1.52 53.53
N GLU A 441 -9.57 0.68 54.48
CA GLU A 441 -8.38 0.95 55.28
C GLU A 441 -7.13 1.13 54.40
N GLN A 442 -6.99 0.29 53.37
CA GLN A 442 -5.90 0.43 52.40
C GLN A 442 -6.02 1.72 51.57
N TYR A 443 -7.23 2.08 51.12
CA TYR A 443 -7.49 3.29 50.34
C TYR A 443 -7.19 4.57 51.16
N LEU A 444 -7.68 4.63 52.39
CA LEU A 444 -7.53 5.79 53.27
C LEU A 444 -6.09 6.02 53.74
N LYS A 445 -5.24 4.99 53.76
CA LYS A 445 -3.79 5.17 53.96
C LYS A 445 -3.16 6.10 52.91
N ALA A 446 -3.65 6.03 51.67
CA ALA A 446 -3.16 6.88 50.58
C ALA A 446 -3.96 8.19 50.44
N ARG A 447 -5.24 8.19 50.83
CA ARG A 447 -6.16 9.32 50.72
C ARG A 447 -6.86 9.61 52.05
N PRO A 448 -6.12 10.10 53.06
CA PRO A 448 -6.62 10.25 54.43
C PRO A 448 -7.62 11.40 54.64
N LYS A 449 -7.95 12.16 53.59
CA LYS A 449 -8.90 13.29 53.66
C LYS A 449 -10.18 13.03 52.84
N ASP A 450 -10.37 11.80 52.37
CA ASP A 450 -11.53 11.42 51.57
C ASP A 450 -12.74 11.15 52.48
N LYS A 451 -13.61 12.16 52.59
CA LYS A 451 -14.79 12.15 53.45
C LYS A 451 -15.78 11.02 53.13
N ASP A 452 -15.98 10.69 51.85
CA ASP A 452 -16.94 9.66 51.44
C ASP A 452 -16.42 8.27 51.82
N ALA A 453 -15.11 8.05 51.69
CA ALA A 453 -14.47 6.82 52.15
C ALA A 453 -14.48 6.67 53.69
N HIS A 454 -14.30 7.76 54.43
CA HIS A 454 -14.45 7.73 55.90
C HIS A 454 -15.90 7.42 56.32
N LEU A 455 -16.90 8.00 55.63
CA LEU A 455 -18.30 7.73 55.91
C LEU A 455 -18.67 6.27 55.63
N LEU A 456 -18.21 5.73 54.49
CA LEU A 456 -18.43 4.32 54.15
C LEU A 456 -17.71 3.39 55.15
N LEU A 457 -16.51 3.74 55.60
CA LEU A 457 -15.78 2.96 56.61
C LEU A 457 -16.46 3.03 57.99
N PHE A 458 -17.06 4.18 58.35
CA PHE A 458 -17.92 4.31 59.52
C PHE A 458 -19.09 3.31 59.47
N ASP A 459 -19.82 3.28 58.35
CA ASP A 459 -20.95 2.36 58.18
C ASP A 459 -20.51 0.89 58.21
N VAL A 460 -19.37 0.58 57.61
CA VAL A 460 -18.76 -0.77 57.66
C VAL A 460 -18.42 -1.16 59.10
N TYR A 461 -17.79 -0.28 59.88
CA TYR A 461 -17.47 -0.59 61.28
C TYR A 461 -18.71 -0.72 62.15
N LYS A 462 -19.73 0.12 61.92
CA LYS A 462 -21.02 0.04 62.60
C LYS A 462 -21.69 -1.30 62.31
N GLY A 463 -21.75 -1.72 61.05
CA GLY A 463 -22.31 -3.02 60.64
C GLY A 463 -21.52 -4.22 61.17
N LEU A 464 -20.21 -4.08 61.37
CA LEU A 464 -19.36 -5.11 62.00
C LEU A 464 -19.44 -5.12 63.53
N GLY A 465 -20.20 -4.21 64.16
CA GLY A 465 -20.27 -4.08 65.61
C GLY A 465 -19.00 -3.51 66.27
N GLN A 466 -18.05 -2.99 65.48
CA GLN A 466 -16.80 -2.40 65.99
C GLN A 466 -17.02 -0.96 66.46
N LYS A 467 -17.87 -0.80 67.50
CA LYS A 467 -18.37 0.50 67.99
C LYS A 467 -17.29 1.56 68.19
N ALA A 468 -16.16 1.20 68.81
CA ALA A 468 -15.07 2.13 69.10
C ALA A 468 -14.37 2.66 67.85
N LYS A 469 -14.22 1.84 66.81
CA LYS A 469 -13.63 2.27 65.53
C LYS A 469 -14.62 3.08 64.72
N ALA A 470 -15.89 2.66 64.68
CA ALA A 470 -16.96 3.46 64.09
C ALA A 470 -17.02 4.86 64.73
N TYR A 471 -16.92 4.95 66.06
CA TYR A 471 -16.84 6.24 66.74
C TYR A 471 -15.66 7.10 66.26
N ARG A 472 -14.47 6.52 66.11
CA ARG A 472 -13.30 7.27 65.59
C ARG A 472 -13.55 7.81 64.18
N GLU A 473 -14.08 6.98 63.28
CA GLU A 473 -14.41 7.42 61.92
C GLU A 473 -15.54 8.46 61.90
N ALA A 474 -16.53 8.35 62.78
CA ALA A 474 -17.59 9.37 62.92
C ALA A 474 -17.00 10.72 63.36
N ILE A 475 -16.05 10.74 64.30
CA ILE A 475 -15.34 11.96 64.69
C ILE A 475 -14.51 12.53 63.53
N THR A 476 -13.83 11.68 62.77
CA THR A 476 -13.10 12.11 61.56
C THR A 476 -14.05 12.75 60.56
N CYS A 477 -15.21 12.12 60.28
CA CYS A 477 -16.23 12.68 59.40
C CYS A 477 -16.77 14.03 59.91
N LEU A 478 -17.05 14.15 61.22
CA LEU A 478 -17.49 15.40 61.84
C LEU A 478 -16.42 16.51 61.82
N SER A 479 -15.14 16.18 61.66
CA SER A 479 -14.13 17.22 61.44
C SER A 479 -14.26 17.91 60.08
N PHE A 480 -14.87 17.24 59.10
CA PHE A 480 -15.17 17.79 57.77
C PHE A 480 -16.56 18.43 57.72
N ASP A 481 -17.54 17.81 58.39
CA ASP A 481 -18.93 18.30 58.47
C ASP A 481 -19.43 18.22 59.92
N PRO A 482 -19.12 19.22 60.77
CA PRO A 482 -19.52 19.22 62.17
C PRO A 482 -21.04 19.21 62.38
N GLY A 483 -21.81 19.68 61.39
CA GLY A 483 -23.26 19.79 61.45
C GLY A 483 -24.01 18.49 61.14
N ASN A 484 -23.32 17.41 60.76
CA ASN A 484 -23.96 16.17 60.35
C ASN A 484 -24.75 15.52 61.50
N LEU A 485 -26.08 15.59 61.43
CA LEU A 485 -26.94 15.14 62.53
C LEU A 485 -26.87 13.63 62.75
N HIS A 486 -26.77 12.83 61.68
CA HIS A 486 -26.68 11.37 61.80
C HIS A 486 -25.45 10.95 62.60
N LEU A 487 -24.29 11.53 62.28
CA LEU A 487 -23.03 11.25 62.95
C LEU A 487 -23.00 11.79 64.38
N ASN A 488 -23.52 13.00 64.62
CA ASN A 488 -23.64 13.55 65.97
C ASN A 488 -24.55 12.68 66.86
N THR A 489 -25.64 12.14 66.32
CA THR A 489 -26.52 11.22 67.04
C THR A 489 -25.79 9.93 67.45
N TYR A 490 -25.02 9.36 66.53
CA TYR A 490 -24.20 8.17 66.84
C TYR A 490 -23.13 8.46 67.90
N VAL A 491 -22.44 9.60 67.77
CA VAL A 491 -21.42 10.06 68.72
C VAL A 491 -22.02 10.31 70.11
N PHE A 492 -23.20 10.91 70.19
CA PHE A 492 -23.95 11.10 71.43
C PHE A 492 -24.26 9.75 72.10
N GLN A 493 -24.82 8.79 71.36
CA GLN A 493 -25.14 7.47 71.88
C GLN A 493 -23.89 6.76 72.41
N TYR A 494 -22.80 6.76 71.64
CA TYR A 494 -21.54 6.13 72.03
C TYR A 494 -20.94 6.78 73.30
N LEU A 495 -20.93 8.11 73.38
CA LEU A 495 -20.37 8.83 74.54
C LEU A 495 -21.26 8.73 75.78
N LYS A 496 -22.58 8.57 75.60
CA LYS A 496 -23.53 8.27 76.68
C LYS A 496 -23.25 6.88 77.26
N GLU A 497 -23.11 5.86 76.41
CA GLU A 497 -22.78 4.48 76.82
C GLU A 497 -21.42 4.44 77.56
N THR A 498 -20.43 5.19 77.08
CA THR A 498 -19.07 5.24 77.66
C THR A 498 -18.91 6.27 78.78
N LYS A 499 -19.99 6.97 79.16
CA LYS A 499 -20.03 8.03 80.20
C LYS A 499 -18.99 9.15 80.03
N ASN A 500 -18.54 9.40 78.79
CA ASN A 500 -17.54 10.43 78.51
C ASN A 500 -18.21 11.77 78.13
N TYR A 501 -18.82 12.39 79.15
CA TYR A 501 -19.63 13.59 78.97
C TYR A 501 -18.81 14.85 78.68
N THR A 502 -17.57 14.93 79.17
CA THR A 502 -16.65 16.04 78.88
C THR A 502 -16.37 16.17 77.39
N ARG A 503 -16.03 15.05 76.75
CA ARG A 503 -15.80 14.99 75.30
C ARG A 503 -17.08 15.21 74.50
N MET A 504 -18.21 14.70 74.99
CA MET A 504 -19.53 14.91 74.39
C MET A 504 -19.85 16.40 74.30
N ALA A 505 -19.71 17.13 75.40
CA ALA A 505 -19.96 18.56 75.45
C ALA A 505 -19.04 19.35 74.49
N ALA A 506 -17.76 18.98 74.38
CA ALA A 506 -16.82 19.63 73.47
C ALA A 506 -17.23 19.47 72.00
N ILE A 507 -17.58 18.25 71.55
CA ILE A 507 -17.98 18.00 70.17
C ILE A 507 -19.29 18.71 69.83
N LEU A 508 -20.29 18.61 70.71
CA LEU A 508 -21.61 19.21 70.47
C LEU A 508 -21.56 20.74 70.40
N LYS A 509 -20.67 21.39 71.16
CA LYS A 509 -20.46 22.83 71.03
C LYS A 509 -20.02 23.23 69.63
N GLU A 510 -19.08 22.51 69.04
CA GLU A 510 -18.65 22.77 67.66
C GLU A 510 -19.77 22.50 66.65
N ALA A 511 -20.55 21.43 66.85
CA ALA A 511 -21.70 21.12 66.01
C ALA A 511 -22.79 22.22 66.07
N ILE A 512 -23.07 22.76 67.26
CA ILE A 512 -24.05 23.84 67.46
C ILE A 512 -23.59 25.16 66.83
N LYS A 513 -22.29 25.46 66.83
CA LYS A 513 -21.77 26.66 66.13
C LYS A 513 -22.10 26.64 64.64
N VAL A 514 -21.96 25.46 64.00
CA VAL A 514 -22.23 25.28 62.57
C VAL A 514 -23.73 25.19 62.29
N ASN A 515 -24.50 24.50 63.16
CA ASN A 515 -25.93 24.35 63.01
C ASN A 515 -26.71 24.92 64.22
N PRO A 516 -26.77 26.26 64.37
CA PRO A 516 -27.31 26.90 65.56
C PRO A 516 -28.82 26.81 65.65
N LYS A 517 -29.54 26.38 64.60
CA LYS A 517 -31.00 26.20 64.66
C LYS A 517 -31.41 24.80 65.09
N GLU A 518 -30.47 23.86 65.10
CA GLU A 518 -30.76 22.48 65.42
C GLU A 518 -30.92 22.29 66.94
N VAL A 519 -32.14 21.99 67.35
CA VAL A 519 -32.49 21.93 68.78
C VAL A 519 -31.96 20.64 69.40
N ILE A 520 -31.95 19.53 68.66
CA ILE A 520 -31.55 18.23 69.20
C ILE A 520 -30.07 18.20 69.63
N LEU A 521 -29.19 18.95 68.95
CA LEU A 521 -27.79 19.08 69.35
C LEU A 521 -27.65 19.78 70.71
N ARG A 522 -28.52 20.75 71.02
CA ARG A 522 -28.57 21.39 72.34
C ARG A 522 -29.18 20.49 73.40
N GLU A 523 -30.18 19.68 73.06
CA GLU A 523 -30.72 18.67 73.96
C GLU A 523 -29.63 17.64 74.34
N TYR A 524 -28.78 17.23 73.39
CA TYR A 524 -27.61 16.40 73.66
C TYR A 524 -26.57 17.10 74.54
N LEU A 525 -26.31 18.40 74.32
CA LEU A 525 -25.37 19.18 75.14
C LEU A 525 -25.91 19.38 76.57
N LEU A 526 -27.21 19.64 76.70
CA LEU A 526 -27.93 19.73 77.97
C LEU A 526 -27.78 18.43 78.75
N PHE A 527 -27.98 17.28 78.10
CA PHE A 527 -27.76 15.98 78.71
C PHE A 527 -26.32 15.84 79.25
N ALA A 528 -25.31 16.22 78.47
CA ALA A 528 -23.91 16.16 78.90
C ALA A 528 -23.67 17.02 80.16
N TYR A 529 -24.17 18.25 80.21
CA TYR A 529 -23.97 19.13 81.36
C TYR A 529 -24.71 18.71 82.62
N ILE A 530 -25.93 18.18 82.48
CA ILE A 530 -26.67 17.60 83.60
C ILE A 530 -25.86 16.46 84.22
N GLN A 531 -25.34 15.55 83.40
CA GLN A 531 -24.54 14.42 83.89
C GLN A 531 -23.20 14.84 84.51
N MET A 532 -22.66 16.00 84.13
CA MET A 532 -21.43 16.55 84.70
C MET A 532 -21.65 17.41 85.96
N GLY A 533 -22.91 17.67 86.35
CA GLY A 533 -23.22 18.59 87.45
C GLY A 533 -22.86 20.05 87.15
N LYS A 534 -22.74 20.42 85.87
CA LYS A 534 -22.40 21.79 85.43
C LYS A 534 -23.64 22.67 85.46
N GLU A 535 -24.07 23.04 86.65
CA GLU A 535 -25.37 23.68 86.90
C GLU A 535 -25.51 25.04 86.19
N LYS A 536 -24.44 25.86 86.11
CA LYS A 536 -24.48 27.14 85.39
C LYS A 536 -24.69 26.93 83.89
N GLU A 537 -23.82 26.14 83.25
CA GLU A 537 -23.93 25.87 81.81
C GLU A 537 -25.23 25.11 81.46
N THR A 538 -25.75 24.30 82.39
CA THR A 538 -27.07 23.66 82.26
C THR A 538 -28.18 24.70 82.14
N MET A 539 -28.23 25.68 83.05
CA MET A 539 -29.23 26.74 83.00
C MET A 539 -29.14 27.56 81.70
N ASP A 540 -27.93 27.88 81.25
CA ASP A 540 -27.71 28.65 80.02
C ASP A 540 -28.24 27.90 78.79
N VAL A 541 -27.94 26.59 78.67
CA VAL A 541 -28.44 25.76 77.56
C VAL A 541 -29.96 25.57 77.64
N MET A 542 -30.54 25.41 78.85
CA MET A 542 -31.99 25.36 79.02
C MET A 542 -32.67 26.63 78.52
N LYS A 543 -32.15 27.81 78.91
CA LYS A 543 -32.63 29.12 78.43
C LYS A 543 -32.56 29.21 76.91
N ASP A 544 -31.46 28.75 76.30
CA ASP A 544 -31.30 28.75 74.84
C ASP A 544 -32.27 27.81 74.11
N ILE A 545 -32.53 26.61 74.65
CA ILE A 545 -33.55 25.71 74.09
C ILE A 545 -34.93 26.36 74.20
N LEU A 546 -35.25 26.99 75.33
CA LEU A 546 -36.55 27.65 75.57
C LEU A 546 -36.76 28.88 74.68
N LYS A 547 -35.71 29.58 74.25
CA LYS A 547 -35.85 30.64 73.21
C LYS A 547 -36.38 30.07 71.88
N MET A 548 -35.97 28.85 71.53
CA MET A 548 -36.38 28.20 70.27
C MET A 548 -37.66 27.38 70.41
N LYS A 549 -37.90 26.80 71.59
CA LYS A 549 -39.11 26.05 71.97
C LYS A 549 -39.72 26.66 73.25
N PRO A 550 -40.41 27.82 73.17
CA PRO A 550 -40.95 28.49 74.35
C PRO A 550 -42.03 27.69 75.07
N ASN A 551 -42.82 26.92 74.32
CA ASN A 551 -43.87 26.06 74.85
C ASN A 551 -43.30 24.70 75.30
N ASN A 552 -42.50 24.72 76.37
CA ASN A 552 -41.98 23.50 77.00
C ASN A 552 -42.09 23.61 78.53
N PRO A 553 -43.28 23.34 79.11
CA PRO A 553 -43.53 23.50 80.53
C PRO A 553 -42.59 22.65 81.40
N ARG A 554 -42.23 21.45 80.94
CA ARG A 554 -41.31 20.55 81.66
C ARG A 554 -39.90 21.13 81.79
N LEU A 555 -39.40 21.77 80.74
CA LEU A 555 -38.08 22.39 80.76
C LEU A 555 -38.08 23.70 81.56
N TRP A 556 -39.16 24.49 81.50
CA TRP A 556 -39.37 25.66 82.37
C TRP A 556 -39.41 25.28 83.86
N LEU A 557 -40.10 24.19 84.19
CA LEU A 557 -40.18 23.68 85.57
C LEU A 557 -38.80 23.22 86.07
N SER A 558 -38.06 22.50 85.24
CA SER A 558 -36.70 22.06 85.55
C SER A 558 -35.74 23.24 85.76
N LEU A 559 -35.85 24.28 84.93
CA LEU A 559 -35.06 25.51 85.05
C LEU A 559 -35.42 26.27 86.34
N GLY A 560 -36.72 26.41 86.66
CA GLY A 560 -37.20 27.08 87.87
C GLY A 560 -36.68 26.41 89.14
N LYS A 561 -36.75 25.08 89.23
CA LYS A 561 -36.18 24.30 90.35
C LYS A 561 -34.68 24.51 90.51
N LEU A 562 -33.94 24.51 89.40
CA LEU A 562 -32.49 24.69 89.43
C LEU A 562 -32.10 26.12 89.85
N GLN A 563 -32.85 27.13 89.38
CA GLN A 563 -32.67 28.53 89.78
C GLN A 563 -33.01 28.74 91.26
N GLU A 564 -34.09 28.14 91.77
CA GLU A 564 -34.48 28.19 93.17
C GLU A 564 -33.38 27.58 94.06
N LYS A 565 -32.85 26.40 93.70
CA LYS A 565 -31.72 25.77 94.39
C LYS A 565 -30.47 26.66 94.43
N LYS A 566 -30.29 27.53 93.43
CA LYS A 566 -29.17 28.48 93.34
C LYS A 566 -29.43 29.84 94.00
N GLY A 567 -30.59 30.02 94.62
CA GLY A 567 -30.97 31.31 95.22
C GLY A 567 -31.32 32.40 94.20
N LEU A 568 -31.48 32.05 92.92
CA LEU A 568 -31.89 32.97 91.86
C LEU A 568 -33.41 33.14 91.88
N TYR A 569 -33.94 33.59 93.02
CA TYR A 569 -35.37 33.56 93.32
C TYR A 569 -36.20 34.39 92.33
N LYS A 570 -35.73 35.56 91.90
CA LYS A 570 -36.44 36.37 90.88
C LYS A 570 -36.59 35.64 89.55
N GLU A 571 -35.54 34.94 89.10
CA GLU A 571 -35.58 34.18 87.85
C GLU A 571 -36.41 32.89 87.99
N ALA A 572 -36.28 32.19 89.12
CA ALA A 572 -37.05 30.98 89.42
C ALA A 572 -38.55 31.27 89.44
N MET A 573 -38.96 32.39 90.06
CA MET A 573 -40.35 32.85 90.07
C MET A 573 -40.87 33.10 88.65
N ALA A 574 -40.07 33.73 87.78
CA ALA A 574 -40.45 33.96 86.38
C ALA A 574 -40.58 32.64 85.60
N SER A 575 -39.68 31.68 85.82
CA SER A 575 -39.74 30.35 85.22
C SER A 575 -40.97 29.57 85.66
N TYR A 576 -41.30 29.55 86.97
CA TYR A 576 -42.52 28.91 87.46
C TYR A 576 -43.79 29.56 86.93
N LYS A 577 -43.82 30.90 86.82
CA LYS A 577 -44.93 31.61 86.18
C LYS A 577 -45.12 31.15 84.74
N ARG A 578 -44.03 31.02 83.96
CA ARG A 578 -44.10 30.49 82.58
C ARG A 578 -44.66 29.07 82.52
N VAL A 579 -44.37 28.22 83.51
CA VAL A 579 -45.01 26.89 83.58
C VAL A 579 -46.52 27.03 83.73
N LEU A 580 -46.97 27.86 84.69
CA LEU A 580 -48.38 28.08 84.98
C LEU A 580 -49.13 28.77 83.82
N ASP A 581 -48.46 29.62 83.04
CA ASP A 581 -49.04 30.22 81.83
C ASP A 581 -49.41 29.15 80.78
N PHE A 582 -48.65 28.05 80.69
CA PHE A 582 -48.90 26.95 79.75
C PHE A 582 -49.64 25.75 80.35
N TRP A 583 -49.50 25.54 81.66
CA TRP A 583 -50.09 24.44 82.43
C TRP A 583 -50.54 24.95 83.82
N PRO A 584 -51.71 25.60 83.90
CA PRO A 584 -52.18 26.26 85.13
C PRO A 584 -52.38 25.31 86.32
N GLU A 585 -52.75 24.06 86.06
CA GLU A 585 -52.97 23.01 87.08
C GLU A 585 -51.70 22.27 87.50
N ASN A 586 -50.51 22.82 87.21
CA ASN A 586 -49.26 22.22 87.68
C ASN A 586 -49.00 22.59 89.15
N ASP A 587 -49.42 21.71 90.06
CA ASP A 587 -49.27 21.91 91.52
C ASP A 587 -47.82 22.22 91.91
N GLU A 588 -46.86 21.50 91.33
CA GLU A 588 -45.44 21.65 91.65
C GLU A 588 -44.90 23.06 91.28
N ALA A 589 -45.31 23.61 90.14
CA ALA A 589 -44.98 24.96 89.73
C ALA A 589 -45.73 26.00 90.56
N GLY A 590 -46.99 25.73 90.93
CA GLY A 590 -47.81 26.59 91.79
C GLY A 590 -47.17 26.77 93.17
N GLU A 591 -46.81 25.67 93.81
CA GLU A 591 -46.10 25.68 95.09
C GLU A 591 -44.72 26.33 94.97
N GLY A 592 -43.94 25.99 93.94
CA GLY A 592 -42.63 26.59 93.67
C GLY A 592 -42.73 28.10 93.49
N TYR A 593 -43.72 28.58 92.74
CA TYR A 593 -43.97 30.01 92.52
C TYR A 593 -44.25 30.74 93.84
N LEU A 594 -45.14 30.21 94.68
CA LEU A 594 -45.48 30.81 95.97
C LEU A 594 -44.28 30.81 96.92
N ARG A 595 -43.57 29.68 97.03
CA ARG A 595 -42.38 29.53 97.89
C ARG A 595 -41.30 30.53 97.55
N VAL A 596 -40.98 30.66 96.27
CA VAL A 596 -39.97 31.60 95.79
C VAL A 596 -40.44 33.06 95.88
N ARG A 597 -41.73 33.34 95.63
CA ARG A 597 -42.31 34.69 95.79
C ARG A 597 -42.17 35.20 97.22
N LEU A 598 -42.42 34.35 98.23
CA LEU A 598 -42.21 34.71 99.64
C LEU A 598 -40.75 35.09 99.92
N LYS A 599 -39.78 34.34 99.36
CA LYS A 599 -38.34 34.64 99.49
C LYS A 599 -37.93 35.94 98.79
N VAL A 600 -38.50 36.24 97.63
CA VAL A 600 -38.23 37.51 96.91
C VAL A 600 -38.76 38.71 97.70
N VAL A 601 -39.94 38.59 98.33
CA VAL A 601 -40.55 39.66 99.13
C VAL A 601 -39.83 39.85 100.47
N GLN A 602 -39.35 38.78 101.10
CA GLN A 602 -38.64 38.82 102.39
C GLN A 602 -37.17 39.26 102.29
N GLY A 603 -36.54 39.16 101.11
CA GLY A 603 -35.13 39.52 100.88
C GLY A 603 -34.92 40.85 100.15
N GLY A 604 -35.97 41.66 100.03
CA GLY A 604 -35.93 42.99 99.41
C GLY A 604 -36.00 44.09 100.47
N GLU A 605 -34.94 44.22 101.27
CA GLU A 605 -34.54 45.45 101.99
C GLU A 605 -33.08 45.78 101.63
#